data_AF-M5K287-F1
#
_entry.id   AF-M5K287-F1
#
_cell.length_a   1.000
_cell.length_b   1.000
_cell.length_c   1.000
_cell.angle_alpha   90.00
_cell.angle_beta   90.00
_cell.angle_gamma   90.00
#
_symmetry.space_group_name_H-M   'P 1'
#
loop_
_entity.id
_entity.type
_entity.pdbx_description
1 polymer ?
#
loop_
_entity_poly.entity_id
_entity_poly.type
_entity_poly.pdbx_seq_one_letter_code
_entity_poly.pdbx_strand_id
1 'polypeptide(L)'
;MHKRRQLISSDEAVKGTVQHKRPCSDCPWSRQSLNGWLGGVSAEEWLKRAHSNTFVNCHVIDNMQCAGLAIYRRNVCKRVEPPLLTLDADKAACFATPKEFTEHHTKTWSKRDDDI
;
A
#
# COMPACT_ATOMS: atom_id res chain seq x y z
N MET A 1 -17.28 9.02 8.46
CA MET A 1 -15.97 8.67 9.05
C MET A 1 -15.65 7.22 8.67
N HIS A 2 -14.61 6.95 7.89
CA HIS A 2 -14.22 5.56 7.60
C HIS A 2 -13.57 4.98 8.88
N LYS A 3 -14.13 3.89 9.40
CA LYS A 3 -13.59 3.18 10.57
C LYS A 3 -12.15 2.76 10.26
N ARG A 4 -11.22 3.03 11.19
CA ARG A 4 -9.81 2.66 11.03
C ARG A 4 -9.66 1.13 10.98
N ARG A 5 -8.89 0.64 10.01
CA ARG A 5 -8.06 -0.56 10.08
C ARG A 5 -8.82 -1.86 10.43
N GLN A 6 -9.76 -2.25 9.57
CA GLN A 6 -10.54 -3.48 9.77
C GLN A 6 -10.00 -4.67 8.98
N LEU A 7 -8.83 -4.56 8.32
CA LEU A 7 -8.33 -5.62 7.42
C LEU A 7 -9.36 -5.98 6.36
N ILE A 8 -9.99 -4.96 5.76
CA ILE A 8 -11.02 -5.11 4.74
C ILE A 8 -10.43 -5.94 3.60
N SER A 9 -11.02 -7.11 3.35
CA SER A 9 -10.65 -7.95 2.22
C SER A 9 -11.37 -7.50 0.94
N SER A 10 -10.90 -7.98 -0.21
CA SER A 10 -11.43 -7.54 -1.51
C SER A 10 -12.93 -7.82 -1.70
N ASP A 11 -13.49 -8.82 -1.02
CA ASP A 11 -14.91 -9.17 -1.00
C ASP A 11 -15.76 -8.19 -0.16
N GLU A 12 -15.13 -7.46 0.75
CA GLU A 12 -15.75 -6.41 1.56
C GLU A 12 -15.56 -5.01 0.96
N ALA A 13 -14.94 -4.92 -0.23
CA ALA A 13 -14.66 -3.66 -0.90
C ALA A 13 -15.95 -2.91 -1.27
N VAL A 14 -15.93 -1.59 -1.12
CA VAL A 14 -17.05 -0.70 -1.49
C VAL A 14 -16.80 -0.06 -2.84
N LYS A 15 -17.85 0.11 -3.65
CA LYS A 15 -17.71 0.75 -4.96
C LYS A 15 -17.37 2.24 -4.84
N GLY A 16 -16.37 2.66 -5.61
CA GLY A 16 -16.02 4.07 -5.75
C GLY A 16 -16.78 4.73 -6.91
N THR A 17 -17.14 6.00 -6.76
CA THR A 17 -17.66 6.82 -7.86
C THR A 17 -16.58 7.67 -8.54
N VAL A 18 -15.50 7.99 -7.81
CA VAL A 18 -14.36 8.79 -8.29
C VAL A 18 -13.06 8.18 -7.77
N GLN A 19 -12.01 8.23 -8.60
CA GLN A 19 -10.67 7.77 -8.22
C GLN A 19 -10.19 8.48 -6.95
N HIS A 20 -10.00 7.71 -5.89
CA HIS A 20 -9.42 8.24 -4.66
C HIS A 20 -7.95 8.62 -4.86
N LYS A 21 -7.50 9.63 -4.12
CA LYS A 21 -6.15 10.21 -4.25
C LYS A 21 -5.28 9.97 -3.01
N ARG A 22 -5.78 9.24 -2.02
CA ARG A 22 -5.08 8.92 -0.77
C ARG A 22 -5.04 7.42 -0.59
N PRO A 23 -4.01 6.85 0.08
CA PRO A 23 -4.03 5.43 0.42
C PRO A 23 -5.32 5.10 1.20
N CYS A 24 -5.93 3.96 0.88
CA CYS A 24 -7.05 3.44 1.65
C CYS A 24 -6.63 3.08 3.09
N SER A 25 -7.61 2.79 3.95
CA SER A 25 -7.42 2.50 5.38
C SER A 25 -6.40 1.40 5.67
N ASP A 26 -6.33 0.41 4.78
CA ASP A 26 -5.52 -0.79 4.92
C ASP A 26 -4.42 -0.85 3.85
N CYS A 27 -4.13 0.24 3.14
CA CYS A 27 -3.16 0.22 2.04
C CYS A 27 -1.77 -0.27 2.47
N PRO A 28 -1.19 -1.33 1.85
CA PRO A 28 0.15 -1.82 2.18
C PRO A 28 1.22 -0.73 2.07
N TRP A 29 1.07 0.18 1.11
CA TRP A 29 2.01 1.27 0.85
C TRP A 29 1.93 2.42 1.85
N SER A 30 0.91 2.46 2.71
CA SER A 30 0.78 3.50 3.73
C SER A 30 1.77 3.28 4.87
N ARG A 31 2.35 4.37 5.39
CA ARG A 31 3.12 4.31 6.64
C ARG A 31 2.31 3.85 7.85
N GLN A 32 0.97 3.89 7.74
CA GLN A 32 0.05 3.46 8.77
C GLN A 32 -0.47 2.03 8.55
N SER A 33 0.05 1.32 7.56
CA SER A 33 -0.34 -0.07 7.27
C SER A 33 0.02 -0.99 8.43
N LEU A 34 -0.75 -2.07 8.58
CA LEU A 34 -0.39 -3.12 9.54
C LEU A 34 0.91 -3.80 9.07
N ASN A 35 1.90 -3.86 9.96
CA ASN A 35 3.17 -4.55 9.71
C ASN A 35 2.89 -6.02 9.32
N GLY A 36 3.56 -6.48 8.27
CA GLY A 36 3.44 -7.85 7.75
C GLY A 36 2.15 -8.15 6.97
N TRP A 37 1.17 -7.23 6.95
CA TRP A 37 -0.07 -7.47 6.21
C TRP A 37 0.05 -7.11 4.74
N LEU A 38 0.22 -8.12 3.90
CA LEU A 38 0.45 -7.99 2.46
C LEU A 38 -0.51 -8.82 1.58
N GLY A 39 -1.58 -9.35 2.17
CA GLY A 39 -2.60 -10.12 1.44
C GLY A 39 -2.06 -11.43 0.82
N GLY A 40 -1.15 -12.11 1.52
CA GLY A 40 -0.57 -13.39 1.07
C GLY A 40 0.59 -13.26 0.08
N VAL A 41 1.01 -12.04 -0.26
CA VAL A 41 2.12 -11.76 -1.17
C VAL A 41 3.34 -11.28 -0.37
N SER A 42 4.55 -11.66 -0.76
CA SER A 42 5.76 -11.19 -0.08
C SER A 42 6.04 -9.70 -0.32
N ALA A 43 6.81 -9.07 0.56
CA ALA A 43 7.22 -7.68 0.38
C ALA A 43 8.02 -7.50 -0.93
N GLU A 44 8.87 -8.47 -1.26
CA GLU A 44 9.65 -8.48 -2.50
C GLU A 44 8.76 -8.49 -3.74
N GLU A 45 7.72 -9.33 -3.76
CA GLU A 45 6.80 -9.42 -4.89
C GLU A 45 5.96 -8.13 -5.04
N TRP A 46 5.57 -7.50 -3.93
CA TRP A 46 4.96 -6.16 -3.95
C TRP A 46 5.90 -5.11 -4.54
N LEU A 47 7.18 -5.12 -4.17
CA LEU A 47 8.18 -4.21 -4.73
C LEU A 47 8.40 -4.46 -6.23
N LYS A 48 8.48 -5.72 -6.67
CA LYS A 48 8.55 -6.08 -8.10
C LYS A 48 7.40 -5.45 -8.88
N ARG A 49 6.17 -5.57 -8.38
CA ARG A 49 4.98 -4.94 -8.99
C ARG A 49 5.03 -3.41 -8.97
N ALA A 50 5.59 -2.83 -7.92
CA ALA A 50 5.69 -1.38 -7.82
C ALA A 50 6.68 -0.78 -8.82
N HIS A 51 7.79 -1.49 -9.06
CA HIS A 51 8.81 -1.09 -10.02
C HIS A 51 8.55 -1.57 -11.46
N SER A 52 7.50 -2.37 -11.68
CA SER A 52 6.96 -2.67 -13.01
C SER A 52 5.87 -1.67 -13.43
N ASN A 53 5.27 -1.89 -14.61
CA ASN A 53 4.06 -1.21 -15.08
C ASN A 53 2.79 -2.03 -14.76
N THR A 54 2.78 -2.78 -13.66
CA THR A 54 1.59 -3.57 -13.26
C THR A 54 0.46 -2.64 -12.81
N PHE A 55 -0.73 -2.89 -13.35
CA PHE A 55 -1.97 -2.30 -12.89
C PHE A 55 -2.43 -2.99 -11.61
N VAL A 56 -2.77 -2.21 -10.57
CA VAL A 56 -3.19 -2.75 -9.27
C VAL A 56 -4.45 -2.03 -8.82
N ASN A 57 -5.51 -2.80 -8.58
CA ASN A 57 -6.75 -2.31 -8.00
C ASN A 57 -6.57 -1.96 -6.52
N CYS A 58 -7.38 -1.01 -6.04
CA CYS A 58 -7.57 -0.82 -4.62
C CYS A 58 -8.40 -1.98 -4.08
N HIS A 59 -8.00 -2.53 -2.93
CA HIS A 59 -8.69 -3.67 -2.31
C HIS A 59 -9.82 -3.24 -1.36
N VAL A 60 -9.91 -1.94 -1.01
CA VAL A 60 -10.98 -1.38 -0.15
C VAL A 60 -12.03 -0.66 -0.98
N ILE A 61 -11.60 -0.01 -2.06
CA ILE A 61 -12.48 0.75 -2.95
C ILE A 61 -12.45 0.03 -4.30
N ASP A 62 -13.49 -0.75 -4.57
CA ASP A 62 -13.63 -1.49 -5.83
C ASP A 62 -13.56 -0.53 -7.03
N ASN A 63 -13.34 -1.08 -8.22
CA ASN A 63 -13.34 -0.38 -9.50
C ASN A 63 -12.38 0.83 -9.61
N MET A 64 -11.42 0.97 -8.69
CA MET A 64 -10.43 2.05 -8.64
C MET A 64 -9.00 1.52 -8.57
N GLN A 65 -8.04 2.31 -9.07
CA GLN A 65 -6.61 1.98 -8.96
C GLN A 65 -6.06 2.32 -7.58
N CYS A 66 -5.08 1.54 -7.12
CA CYS A 66 -4.42 1.72 -5.83
C CYS A 66 -3.68 3.08 -5.74
N ALA A 67 -4.23 4.02 -4.97
CA ALA A 67 -3.64 5.35 -4.77
C ALA A 67 -2.32 5.29 -4.01
N GLY A 68 -2.19 4.42 -3.00
CA GLY A 68 -0.94 4.29 -2.25
C GLY A 68 0.22 3.78 -3.11
N LEU A 69 -0.04 2.87 -4.06
CA LEU A 69 0.97 2.43 -5.02
C LEU A 69 1.39 3.56 -5.97
N ALA A 70 0.42 4.34 -6.48
CA ALA A 70 0.71 5.48 -7.34
C ALA A 70 1.57 6.53 -6.62
N ILE A 71 1.26 6.84 -5.36
CA ILE A 71 2.07 7.74 -4.52
C ILE A 71 3.46 7.15 -4.27
N TYR A 72 3.56 5.88 -3.88
CA TYR A 72 4.86 5.22 -3.67
C TYR A 72 5.75 5.29 -4.92
N ARG A 73 5.19 4.97 -6.10
CA ARG A 73 5.90 5.06 -7.38
C ARG A 73 6.50 6.45 -7.60
N ARG A 74 5.77 7.51 -7.26
CA ARG A 74 6.28 8.89 -7.33
C ARG A 74 7.34 9.21 -6.29
N ASN A 75 7.19 8.70 -5.07
CA ASN A 75 8.20 8.87 -4.02
C ASN A 75 9.56 8.28 -4.43
N VAL A 76 9.56 7.16 -5.17
CA VAL A 76 10.77 6.49 -5.69
C VAL A 76 11.12 6.89 -7.13
N CYS A 77 10.53 7.97 -7.65
CA CYS A 77 10.79 8.49 -9.00
C CYS A 77 10.51 7.49 -10.14
N LYS A 78 9.68 6.45 -9.90
CA LYS A 78 9.21 5.54 -10.95
C LYS A 78 8.16 6.25 -11.81
N ARG A 79 8.53 6.55 -13.06
CA ARG A 79 7.58 7.01 -14.08
C ARG A 79 6.67 5.86 -14.50
N VAL A 80 5.40 6.15 -14.69
CA VAL A 80 4.41 5.25 -15.29
C VAL A 80 3.70 5.98 -16.43
N GLU A 81 3.25 5.22 -17.42
CA GLU A 81 2.51 5.75 -18.56
C GLU A 81 1.02 5.40 -18.40
N PRO A 82 0.10 6.18 -19.02
CA PRO A 82 -1.32 5.82 -19.06
C PRO A 82 -1.53 4.38 -19.57
N PRO A 83 -2.51 3.64 -19.02
CA PRO A 83 -3.62 4.10 -18.16
C PRO A 83 -3.31 4.06 -16.65
N LEU A 84 -2.05 3.88 -16.24
CA LEU A 84 -1.71 3.78 -14.82
C LEU A 84 -1.92 5.12 -14.09
N LEU A 85 -2.51 5.02 -12.90
CA LEU A 85 -2.75 6.17 -12.03
C LEU A 85 -1.43 6.86 -11.68
N THR A 86 -1.40 8.16 -11.91
CA THR A 86 -0.32 9.06 -11.47
C THR A 86 -0.90 10.03 -10.45
N LEU A 87 -0.23 10.17 -9.31
CA LEU A 87 -0.54 11.15 -8.27
C LEU A 87 0.71 11.98 -7.98
N ASP A 88 0.68 12.88 -7.01
CA ASP A 88 1.89 13.56 -6.53
C ASP A 88 2.63 12.70 -5.49
N ALA A 89 3.90 13.03 -5.26
CA ALA A 89 4.68 12.41 -4.20
C ALA A 89 4.15 12.85 -2.82
N ASP A 90 3.99 11.89 -1.92
CA ASP A 90 3.61 12.12 -0.52
C ASP A 90 4.35 11.10 0.35
N LYS A 91 5.51 11.53 0.85
CA LYS A 91 6.38 10.74 1.71
C LYS A 91 5.89 10.69 3.17
N ALA A 92 4.88 11.49 3.53
CA ALA A 92 4.26 11.47 4.85
C ALA A 92 3.16 10.40 4.94
N ALA A 93 2.38 10.22 3.87
CA ALA A 93 1.32 9.21 3.82
C ALA A 93 1.81 7.81 3.44
N CYS A 94 2.78 7.71 2.52
CA CYS A 94 3.31 6.46 2.00
C CYS A 94 4.82 6.32 2.21
N PHE A 95 5.31 5.09 2.14
CA PHE A 95 6.75 4.81 2.19
C PHE A 95 7.49 5.55 1.08
N ALA A 96 8.71 5.96 1.36
CA ALA A 96 9.55 6.76 0.48
C ALA A 96 10.63 5.94 -0.25
N THR A 97 10.92 4.73 0.22
CA THR A 97 11.95 3.85 -0.36
C THR A 97 11.57 2.37 -0.28
N PRO A 98 12.18 1.49 -1.10
CA PRO A 98 12.02 0.05 -0.97
C PRO A 98 12.45 -0.48 0.39
N LYS A 99 13.51 0.12 0.97
CA LYS A 99 14.04 -0.26 2.29
C LYS A 99 13.01 -0.03 3.39
N GLU A 100 12.37 1.14 3.41
CA GLU A 100 11.33 1.43 4.40
C GLU A 100 10.16 0.45 4.31
N PHE A 101 9.73 0.11 3.08
CA PHE A 101 8.65 -0.84 2.85
C PHE A 101 9.03 -2.25 3.35
N THR A 102 10.20 -2.75 2.95
CA THR A 102 10.69 -4.06 3.39
C THR A 102 10.84 -4.12 4.90
N GLU A 103 11.56 -3.16 5.52
CA GLU A 103 11.76 -3.13 6.97
C GLU A 103 10.44 -3.06 7.74
N HIS A 104 9.44 -2.34 7.22
CA HIS A 104 8.13 -2.29 7.86
C HIS A 104 7.37 -3.61 7.75
N HIS A 105 7.50 -4.36 6.64
CA HIS A 105 6.70 -5.57 6.41
C HIS A 105 7.41 -6.89 6.71
N THR A 106 8.72 -6.88 6.97
CA THR A 106 9.49 -8.09 7.32
C THR A 106 9.98 -8.11 8.76
N LYS A 107 9.69 -7.07 9.56
CA LYS A 107 10.01 -7.07 10.99
C LYS A 107 9.22 -8.17 11.69
N THR A 108 9.90 -9.25 12.03
CA THR A 108 9.38 -10.27 12.93
C THR A 108 9.22 -9.67 14.32
N TRP A 109 8.01 -9.75 14.87
CA TRP A 109 7.79 -9.52 16.29
C TRP A 109 8.43 -10.68 17.06
N SER A 110 9.68 -10.54 17.49
CA SER A 110 10.20 -11.38 18.56
C SER A 110 9.50 -10.96 19.87
N LYS A 111 9.10 -11.93 20.70
CA LYS A 111 8.72 -11.64 22.09
C LYS A 111 9.87 -10.83 22.71
N ARG A 112 9.54 -9.78 23.46
CA ARG A 112 10.53 -9.12 24.31
C ARG A 112 10.94 -10.12 25.38
N ASP A 113 12.24 -10.30 25.61
CA ASP A 113 12.79 -11.22 26.60
C ASP A 113 12.60 -10.75 28.06
N ASP A 114 11.67 -9.82 28.32
CA ASP A 114 11.47 -9.15 29.62
C ASP A 114 10.28 -9.70 30.43
N ASP A 115 9.69 -10.82 30.03
CA ASP A 115 8.55 -11.47 30.73
C ASP A 115 8.97 -12.75 31.49
N ILE A 116 10.05 -12.69 32.30
CA ILE A 116 10.40 -13.70 33.34
C ILE A 116 10.48 -13.03 34.70
#